data_AF-A0AAN5B2E6-F1
#
_entry.id   AF-A0AAN5B2E6-F1
#
_cell.length_a   1.000
_cell.length_b   1.000
_cell.length_c   1.000
_cell.angle_alpha   90.00
_cell.angle_beta   90.00
_cell.angle_gamma   90.00
#
_symmetry.space_group_name_H-M   'P 1'
#
loop_
_entity.id
_entity.type
_entity.pdbx_description
1 polymer ?
#
loop_
_entity_poly.entity_id
_entity_poly.type
_entity_poly.pdbx_seq_one_letter_code
_entity_poly.pdbx_strand_id
1 'polypeptide(L)' 'MSRTNYIKALIEDGGDITIGALPPHECVATAADGSNCLAMLVRRDGESDLL' A
#
# COMPACT_ATOMS: atom_id res chain seq x y z
N MET A 1 -19.55 -13.36 -5.39
CA MET A 1 -18.46 -13.01 -4.45
C MET A 1 -17.68 -11.85 -5.04
N SER A 2 -17.86 -10.63 -4.52
CA SER A 2 -17.07 -9.49 -4.98
C SER A 2 -15.64 -9.59 -4.42
N ARG A 3 -14.63 -9.41 -5.27
CA ARG A 3 -13.19 -9.48 -4.95
C ARG A 3 -12.67 -8.29 -4.11
N THR A 4 -13.56 -7.50 -3.52
CA THR A 4 -13.26 -6.23 -2.83
C THR A 4 -12.93 -6.40 -1.34
N ASN A 5 -13.02 -7.61 -0.78
CA ASN A 5 -13.04 -7.80 0.67
C ASN A 5 -11.69 -7.69 1.39
N TYR A 6 -10.55 -7.78 0.71
CA TYR A 6 -9.25 -7.78 1.40
C TYR A 6 -8.86 -6.41 1.96
N ILE A 7 -9.16 -5.33 1.23
CA ILE A 7 -8.87 -3.97 1.69
C ILE A 7 -9.81 -3.57 2.84
N LYS A 8 -11.10 -3.88 2.71
CA LYS A 8 -12.08 -3.55 3.74
C LYS A 8 -11.77 -4.27 5.06
N ALA A 9 -11.47 -5.57 5.01
CA ALA A 9 -11.11 -6.34 6.18
C ALA A 9 -9.85 -5.79 6.87
N LEU A 10 -8.83 -5.40 6.10
CA LEU A 10 -7.62 -4.79 6.65
C LEU A 10 -7.94 -3.54 7.49
N ILE A 11 -8.78 -2.64 6.97
CA ILE A 11 -9.14 -1.42 7.69
C ILE A 11 -10.03 -1.70 8.89
N GLU A 12 -10.99 -2.63 8.78
CA GLU A 12 -11.87 -3.02 9.90
C GLU A 12 -11.10 -3.69 11.05
N ASP A 13 -10.04 -4.43 10.74
CA ASP A 13 -9.17 -5.09 11.72
C ASP A 13 -8.08 -4.15 12.29
N GLY A 14 -8.13 -2.85 11.95
CA GLY A 14 -7.22 -1.83 12.47
C GLY A 14 -5.85 -1.77 11.78
N GLY A 15 -5.75 -2.29 10.56
CA GLY A 15 -4.61 -2.08 9.67
C GLY A 15 -4.67 -0.75 8.91
N ASP A 16 -3.58 -0.45 8.23
CA ASP A 16 -3.36 0.84 7.57
C ASP A 16 -2.97 0.66 6.10
N ILE A 17 -3.37 1.65 5.29
CA ILE A 17 -2.84 1.86 3.95
C ILE A 17 -2.13 3.20 3.94
N THR A 18 -0.83 3.20 3.61
CA THR A 18 -0.02 4.42 3.65
C THR A 18 0.75 4.63 2.35
N ILE A 19 0.96 5.89 1.98
CA ILE A 19 1.87 6.31 0.90
C ILE A 19 3.03 7.07 1.54
N GLY A 20 4.26 6.67 1.24
CA GLY A 20 5.44 7.35 1.78
C GLY A 20 6.76 6.84 1.20
N ALA A 21 7.85 7.40 1.72
CA ALA A 21 9.20 6.95 1.39
C ALA A 21 9.61 5.78 2.30
N LEU A 22 10.22 4.74 1.72
CA LEU A 22 10.84 3.63 2.43
C LEU A 22 12.19 3.31 1.77
N PRO A 23 13.33 3.66 2.39
CA PRO A 23 14.64 3.48 1.77
C PRO A 23 14.86 2.05 1.25
N PRO A 24 15.36 1.87 0.02
CA PRO A 24 15.90 2.90 -0.90
C PRO A 24 14.85 3.57 -1.82
N HIS A 25 13.56 3.34 -1.61
CA HIS A 25 12.48 3.82 -2.48
C HIS A 25 11.85 5.12 -1.96
N GLU A 26 11.71 6.11 -2.84
CA GLU A 26 11.14 7.42 -2.48
C GLU A 26 9.60 7.43 -2.43
N CYS A 27 8.94 6.51 -3.14
CA CYS A 27 7.49 6.43 -3.20
C CYS A 27 7.00 4.99 -3.20
N VAL A 28 6.28 4.65 -2.15
CA VAL A 28 5.77 3.33 -1.87
C VAL A 28 4.35 3.44 -1.35
N ALA A 29 3.47 2.59 -1.86
CA ALA A 29 2.19 2.28 -1.21
C ALA A 29 2.33 1.01 -0.38
N THR A 30 1.94 1.05 0.88
CA THR A 30 1.94 -0.13 1.77
C THR A 30 0.54 -0.43 2.28
N ALA A 31 0.29 -1.71 2.52
CA ALA A 31 -0.86 -2.21 3.27
C ALA A 31 -0.31 -3.06 4.42
N ALA A 32 -0.61 -2.68 5.66
CA ALA A 32 -0.06 -3.31 6.84
C ALA A 32 -1.14 -3.60 7.89
N ASP A 33 -1.06 -4.75 8.54
CA ASP A 33 -1.63 -4.90 9.88
C ASP A 33 -0.61 -4.33 10.87
N GLY A 34 -1.02 -3.88 12.06
CA GLY A 34 -0.12 -3.16 12.99
C GLY A 34 1.19 -3.87 13.38
N SER A 35 1.41 -5.12 12.95
CA SER A 35 2.67 -5.86 13.11
C SER A 35 3.40 -6.17 11.80
N ASN A 36 2.71 -6.28 10.65
CA ASN A 36 3.28 -6.76 9.39
C ASN A 36 2.85 -5.94 8.18
N CYS A 37 3.79 -5.71 7.26
CA CYS A 37 3.47 -5.27 5.91
C CYS A 37 2.99 -6.46 5.07
N LEU A 38 1.72 -6.43 4.65
CA LEU A 38 1.06 -7.50 3.91
C LEU A 38 1.27 -7.37 2.40
N ALA A 39 1.29 -6.13 1.90
CA ALA A 39 1.54 -5.83 0.51
C ALA A 39 2.23 -4.48 0.35
N MET A 40 3.05 -4.39 -0.70
CA MET A 40 3.81 -3.18 -1.01
C MET A 40 3.88 -3.00 -2.53
N LEU A 41 3.58 -1.80 -2.99
CA LEU A 41 3.79 -1.37 -4.37
C LEU A 41 4.86 -0.27 -4.36
N VAL A 42 5.93 -0.51 -5.10
CA VAL A 42 7.00 0.47 -5.33
C VAL A 42 6.67 1.20 -6.63
N ARG A 43 6.67 2.53 -6.59
CA ARG A 43 6.54 3.36 -7.79
C ARG A 43 7.72 3.08 -8.72
N ARG A 44 7.45 2.75 -9.98
CA ARG A 44 8.45 2.62 -11.03
C ARG A 44 8.61 3.94 -11.78
N ASP A 45 9.77 4.11 -12.41
CA ASP A 45 10.00 5.24 -13.31
C ASP A 45 8.95 5.25 -14.43
N GLY A 46 8.33 6.42 -14.65
CA GLY A 46 7.27 6.60 -15.65
C GLY A 46 5.86 6.20 -15.19
N GLU A 47 5.66 5.71 -13.95
CA GLU A 47 4.31 5.48 -13.40
C GLU A 47 3.67 6.73 -12.79
N SER A 48 4.34 7.87 -12.86
CA SER A 48 3.87 9.19 -12.40
C SER A 48 3.57 10.05 -13.61
N ASP A 49 2.57 10.91 -13.50
CA ASP A 49 2.07 11.73 -14.61
C ASP A 49 3.19 12.37 -15.44
N LEU A 50 3.12 12.13 -16.77
CA LEU A 50 3.71 13.00 -17.78
C LEU A 50 3.02 14.37 -17.71
N LEU A 51 3.42 15.22 -16.78
CA LEU A 51 3.11 16.66 -16.76
C LEU A 51 4.33 17.46 -16.27
#